data_AF-A0AAV5VB15-F1
#
_entry.id   AF-A0AAV5VB15-F1
#
_cell.length_a   1.000
_cell.length_b   1.000
_cell.length_c   1.000
_cell.angle_alpha   90.00
_cell.angle_beta   90.00
_cell.angle_gamma   90.00
#
_symmetry.space_group_name_H-M   'P 1'
#
loop_
_entity.id
_entity.type
_entity.pdbx_description
1 polymer ?
#
loop_
_entity_poly.entity_id
_entity_poly.type
_entity_poly.pdbx_seq_one_letter_code
_entity_poly.pdbx_strand_id
1 'polypeptide(L)'
;TLTSIFFLPIHIRFAFIFFWKNRLEGSFKVFHQNINAINISYSIVHLFIHNAAWIGIASQFFMENQWIAKLNWWKTTTIPFTLGLFHLLIAINQMSAVMFPFKHKEMWTATRLF
;
A
#
# COMPACT_ATOMS: atom_id res chain seq x y z
N THR A 1 -13.55 -0.37 10.26
CA THR A 1 -14.79 -0.28 9.44
C THR A 1 -15.01 1.12 8.89
N LEU A 2 -15.30 2.14 9.70
CA LEU A 2 -15.49 3.52 9.20
C LEU A 2 -14.25 4.08 8.51
N THR A 3 -13.07 3.84 9.10
CA THR A 3 -11.77 4.29 8.55
C THR A 3 -11.55 3.82 7.11
N SER A 4 -11.71 2.53 6.81
CA SER A 4 -11.49 2.00 5.46
C SER A 4 -12.47 2.55 4.40
N ILE A 5 -13.70 2.90 4.79
CA ILE A 5 -14.69 3.52 3.89
C ILE A 5 -14.24 4.92 3.49
N PHE A 6 -13.71 5.70 4.43
CA PHE A 6 -13.22 7.06 4.15
C PHE A 6 -11.85 7.06 3.45
N PHE A 7 -10.95 6.15 3.82
CA PHE A 7 -9.59 6.13 3.28
C PHE A 7 -9.52 5.54 1.86
N LEU A 8 -10.40 4.63 1.47
CA LEU A 8 -10.37 4.04 0.13
C LEU A 8 -10.51 5.10 -1.00
N PRO A 9 -11.51 6.01 -0.99
CA PRO A 9 -11.59 7.10 -1.97
C PRO A 9 -10.34 8.01 -1.97
N ILE A 10 -9.75 8.24 -0.79
CA ILE A 10 -8.54 9.04 -0.65
C ILE A 10 -7.35 8.33 -1.33
N HIS A 11 -7.16 7.04 -1.08
CA HIS A 11 -6.12 6.25 -1.73
C HIS A 11 -6.32 6.17 -3.25
N ILE A 12 -7.55 6.02 -3.74
CA ILE A 12 -7.85 6.04 -5.18
C ILE A 12 -7.49 7.41 -5.78
N ARG A 13 -7.85 8.51 -5.10
CA ARG A 13 -7.50 9.87 -5.53
C ARG A 13 -5.98 10.06 -5.57
N PHE A 14 -5.25 9.56 -4.57
CA PHE A 14 -3.79 9.60 -4.58
C PHE A 14 -3.19 8.79 -5.72
N ALA A 15 -3.70 7.58 -6.00
CA ALA A 15 -3.26 6.78 -7.16
C ALA A 15 -3.41 7.57 -8.46
N PHE A 16 -4.56 8.23 -8.66
CA PHE A 16 -4.82 9.05 -9.83
C PHE A 16 -3.86 10.24 -9.92
N ILE A 17 -3.61 10.94 -8.81
CA ILE A 17 -2.68 12.07 -8.75
C ILE A 17 -1.25 11.61 -9.07
N PHE A 18 -0.79 10.50 -8.48
CA PHE A 18 0.54 9.98 -8.77
C PHE A 18 0.65 9.52 -10.22
N PHE A 19 -0.39 8.95 -10.81
CA PHE A 19 -0.37 8.55 -12.22
C PHE A 19 -0.25 9.77 -13.16
N TRP A 20 -1.03 10.83 -12.90
CA TRP A 20 -1.13 11.99 -13.79
C TRP A 20 -0.10 13.11 -13.55
N LYS A 21 0.43 13.26 -12.33
CA LYS A 21 1.39 14.34 -12.03
C LYS A 21 2.83 13.82 -12.10
N ASN A 22 3.62 14.39 -13.02
CA ASN A 22 5.05 14.12 -13.19
C ASN A 22 5.98 15.03 -12.38
N ARG A 23 5.46 15.74 -11.37
CA ARG A 23 6.26 16.70 -10.58
C ARG A 23 7.04 16.08 -9.43
N LEU A 24 6.87 14.80 -9.16
CA LEU A 24 7.54 14.11 -8.06
C LEU A 24 8.80 13.40 -8.55
N GLU A 25 9.80 13.35 -7.69
CA GLU A 25 11.02 12.59 -7.89
C GLU A 25 10.68 11.10 -8.14
N GLY A 26 11.33 10.50 -9.14
CA GLY A 26 10.90 9.21 -9.69
C GLY A 26 10.89 8.09 -8.65
N SER A 27 11.92 8.00 -7.80
CA SER A 27 12.02 6.95 -6.79
C SER A 27 10.96 7.11 -5.69
N PHE A 28 10.79 8.33 -5.18
CA PHE A 28 9.76 8.69 -4.21
C PHE A 28 8.35 8.39 -4.72
N LYS A 29 8.10 8.68 -6.01
CA LYS A 29 6.85 8.37 -6.70
C LYS A 29 6.58 6.87 -6.73
N VAL A 30 7.57 6.05 -7.10
CA VAL A 30 7.43 4.59 -7.16
C VAL A 30 7.13 4.01 -5.78
N PHE A 31 7.83 4.43 -4.72
CA PHE A 31 7.55 3.94 -3.36
C PHE A 31 6.14 4.32 -2.90
N HIS A 32 5.71 5.55 -3.15
CA HIS A 32 4.34 5.98 -2.81
C HIS A 32 3.27 5.25 -3.61
N GLN A 33 3.52 4.95 -4.89
CA GLN A 33 2.60 4.16 -5.71
C GLN A 33 2.44 2.74 -5.14
N ASN A 34 3.53 2.09 -4.73
CA ASN A 34 3.49 0.77 -4.10
C ASN A 34 2.74 0.79 -2.77
N ILE A 35 3.03 1.74 -1.87
CA ILE A 35 2.29 1.92 -0.62
C ILE A 35 0.79 2.08 -0.88
N ASN A 36 0.45 2.92 -1.86
CA ASN A 36 -0.93 3.21 -2.16
C ASN A 36 -1.67 2.01 -2.78
N ALA A 37 -1.00 1.24 -3.65
CA ALA A 37 -1.54 -0.02 -4.18
C ALA A 37 -1.81 -1.05 -3.07
N ILE A 38 -0.89 -1.15 -2.11
CA ILE A 38 -1.06 -2.03 -0.93
C ILE A 38 -2.24 -1.57 -0.07
N ASN A 39 -2.38 -0.27 0.20
CA ASN A 39 -3.49 0.28 1.00
C ASN A 39 -4.86 0.10 0.32
N ILE A 40 -4.93 0.24 -1.01
CA ILE A 40 -6.14 -0.06 -1.79
C ILE A 40 -6.49 -1.55 -1.66
N SER A 41 -5.51 -2.43 -1.85
CA SER A 41 -5.71 -3.88 -1.73
C SER A 41 -6.19 -4.28 -0.32
N TYR A 42 -5.58 -3.71 0.72
CA TYR A 42 -6.03 -3.88 2.10
C TYR A 42 -7.48 -3.45 2.29
N SER A 43 -7.85 -2.28 1.79
CA SER A 43 -9.17 -1.70 1.96
C SER A 43 -10.25 -2.51 1.24
N ILE A 44 -9.97 -3.01 0.04
CA ILE A 44 -10.85 -3.91 -0.70
C ILE A 44 -11.11 -5.19 0.11
N VAL A 45 -10.05 -5.87 0.56
CA VAL A 45 -10.19 -7.10 1.37
C VAL A 45 -10.93 -6.83 2.68
N HIS A 46 -10.65 -5.70 3.34
CA HIS A 46 -11.31 -5.34 4.59
C HIS A 46 -12.82 -5.10 4.39
N LEU A 47 -13.20 -4.33 3.37
CA LEU A 47 -14.59 -3.95 3.13
C LEU A 47 -15.44 -5.09 2.57
N PHE A 48 -14.93 -5.84 1.60
CA PHE A 48 -15.73 -6.85 0.90
C PHE A 48 -15.71 -8.23 1.55
N ILE A 49 -14.62 -8.58 2.25
CA ILE A 49 -14.48 -9.92 2.85
C ILE A 49 -14.71 -9.82 4.35
N HIS A 50 -13.90 -9.04 5.06
CA HIS A 50 -13.95 -9.01 6.53
C HIS A 50 -15.21 -8.36 7.08
N ASN A 51 -15.59 -7.21 6.54
CA ASN A 51 -16.79 -6.52 7.00
C ASN A 51 -18.06 -7.30 6.67
N ALA A 52 -18.13 -7.90 5.47
CA ALA A 52 -19.23 -8.77 5.07
C ALA A 52 -19.36 -10.00 5.99
N ALA A 53 -18.24 -10.65 6.32
CA ALA A 53 -18.21 -11.76 7.27
C ALA A 53 -18.65 -11.33 8.68
N TRP A 54 -18.20 -10.16 9.15
CA TRP A 54 -18.53 -9.64 10.48
C TRP A 54 -20.03 -9.34 10.65
N ILE A 55 -20.67 -8.79 9.63
CA ILE A 55 -22.12 -8.52 9.64
C ILE A 55 -22.97 -9.77 9.33
N GLY A 56 -22.33 -10.94 9.17
CA GLY A 56 -23.01 -12.22 8.99
C GLY A 56 -23.49 -12.51 7.57
N ILE A 57 -23.12 -11.69 6.56
CA ILE A 57 -23.41 -12.01 5.16
C ILE A 57 -22.57 -13.22 4.76
N ALA A 58 -23.19 -14.23 4.13
CA ALA A 58 -22.52 -15.41 3.59
C ALA A 58 -21.61 -16.14 4.62
N SER A 59 -22.03 -16.23 5.90
CA SER A 59 -21.23 -16.83 6.97
C SER A 59 -20.76 -18.27 6.66
N GLN A 60 -21.65 -19.08 6.09
CA GLN A 60 -21.35 -20.46 5.71
C GLN A 60 -20.24 -20.54 4.64
N PHE A 61 -20.31 -19.68 3.62
CA PHE A 61 -19.23 -19.53 2.65
C PHE A 61 -17.91 -19.17 3.34
N PHE A 62 -17.94 -18.25 4.31
CA PHE A 62 -16.71 -17.84 4.99
C PHE A 62 -16.11 -18.93 5.89
N MET A 63 -16.94 -19.80 6.46
CA MET A 63 -16.50 -20.91 7.31
C MET A 63 -15.96 -22.11 6.50
N GLU A 64 -16.55 -22.40 5.34
CA GLU A 64 -16.19 -23.56 4.52
C GLU A 64 -14.90 -23.33 3.71
N ASN A 65 -14.54 -22.07 3.45
CA ASN A 65 -13.46 -21.71 2.56
C ASN A 65 -12.13 -21.40 3.29
N GLN A 66 -11.21 -22.36 3.27
CA GLN A 66 -9.91 -22.23 3.97
C GLN A 66 -9.00 -21.11 3.45
N TRP A 67 -9.18 -20.63 2.22
CA TRP A 67 -8.38 -19.53 1.66
C TRP A 67 -8.64 -18.19 2.37
N ILE A 68 -9.76 -18.03 3.07
CA ILE A 68 -10.08 -16.80 3.82
C ILE A 68 -9.14 -16.65 5.02
N ALA A 69 -8.78 -17.74 5.68
CA ALA A 69 -7.78 -17.72 6.75
C ALA A 69 -6.41 -17.24 6.21
N LYS A 70 -6.02 -17.69 5.01
CA LYS A 70 -4.80 -17.24 4.33
C LYS A 70 -4.87 -15.75 3.95
N LEU A 71 -6.01 -15.28 3.45
CA LEU A 71 -6.21 -13.85 3.18
C LEU A 71 -6.17 -13.00 4.43
N ASN A 72 -6.73 -13.49 5.55
CA ASN A 72 -6.64 -12.77 6.81
C ASN A 72 -5.19 -12.66 7.26
N TRP A 73 -4.43 -13.76 7.21
CA TRP A 73 -3.00 -13.75 7.53
C TRP A 73 -2.20 -12.80 6.64
N TRP A 74 -2.43 -12.83 5.32
CA TRP A 74 -1.81 -11.91 4.38
C TRP A 74 -2.11 -10.44 4.73
N LYS A 75 -3.37 -10.15 5.07
CA LYS A 75 -3.83 -8.82 5.48
C LYS A 75 -3.22 -8.37 6.82
N THR A 76 -3.14 -9.24 7.82
CA THR A 76 -2.68 -8.88 9.18
C THR A 76 -1.17 -8.89 9.33
N THR A 77 -0.45 -9.63 8.48
CA THR A 77 1.00 -9.86 8.65
C THR A 77 1.78 -9.35 7.45
N THR A 78 1.49 -9.84 6.24
CA THR A 78 2.26 -9.49 5.04
C THR A 78 2.11 -8.02 4.66
N ILE A 79 0.87 -7.51 4.68
CA ILE A 79 0.61 -6.11 4.32
C ILE A 79 1.32 -5.12 5.27
N PRO A 80 1.15 -5.18 6.61
CA PRO A 80 1.82 -4.26 7.51
C PRO A 80 3.35 -4.33 7.43
N PHE A 81 3.90 -5.54 7.29
CA PHE A 81 5.35 -5.73 7.13
C PHE A 81 5.87 -5.05 5.86
N THR A 82 5.20 -5.29 4.73
CA THR A 82 5.58 -4.71 3.43
C THR A 82 5.43 -3.19 3.44
N LEU A 83 4.34 -2.67 4.04
CA LEU A 83 4.18 -1.23 4.25
C LEU A 83 5.32 -0.66 5.09
N GLY A 84 5.72 -1.32 6.17
CA GLY A 84 6.84 -0.91 7.00
C GLY A 84 8.14 -0.80 6.20
N LEU A 85 8.42 -1.78 5.34
CA LEU A 85 9.59 -1.74 4.45
C LEU A 85 9.56 -0.54 3.48
N PHE A 86 8.42 -0.27 2.85
CA PHE A 86 8.33 0.90 1.95
C PHE A 86 8.45 2.23 2.68
N HIS A 87 7.91 2.36 3.90
CA HIS A 87 8.11 3.56 4.72
C HIS A 87 9.58 3.73 5.12
N LEU A 88 10.29 2.64 5.44
CA LEU A 88 11.72 2.67 5.69
C LEU A 88 12.50 3.11 4.44
N LEU A 89 12.16 2.57 3.27
CA LEU A 89 12.79 2.98 2.01
C LEU A 89 12.59 4.47 1.71
N ILE A 90 11.39 5.01 1.97
CA ILE A 90 11.13 6.44 1.86
C ILE A 90 11.99 7.23 2.85
N ALA A 91 12.09 6.79 4.10
CA ALA A 91 12.92 7.46 5.10
C ALA A 91 14.39 7.50 4.68
N ILE A 92 14.93 6.39 4.17
CA ILE A 92 16.32 6.31 3.66
C ILE A 92 16.47 7.19 2.41
N ASN A 93 15.51 7.16 1.49
CA ASN A 93 15.51 8.01 0.31
C ASN A 93 15.58 9.50 0.69
N GLN A 94 14.72 9.96 1.59
CA GLN A 94 14.72 11.33 2.09
C GLN A 94 16.01 11.68 2.85
N MET A 95 16.49 10.79 3.73
CA MET A 95 17.74 11.00 4.46
C MET A 95 18.95 11.13 3.51
N SER A 96 19.00 10.31 2.46
CA SER A 96 20.06 10.40 1.45
C SER A 96 20.00 11.68 0.61
N ALA A 97 18.81 12.25 0.40
CA ALA A 97 18.65 13.54 -0.29
C ALA A 97 19.28 14.68 0.52
N VAL A 98 19.18 14.61 1.86
CA VAL A 98 19.76 15.60 2.77
C VAL A 98 21.26 15.37 2.95
N MET A 99 21.69 14.12 3.17
CA MET A 99 23.10 13.82 3.47
C MET A 99 24.00 13.84 2.22
N PHE A 100 23.48 13.45 1.06
CA PHE A 100 24.25 13.28 -0.16
C PHE A 100 23.55 13.90 -1.38
N PRO A 101 23.26 15.22 -1.38
CA PRO A 101 22.41 15.86 -2.39
C PRO A 101 22.92 15.69 -3.82
N PHE A 102 24.24 15.72 -4.02
CA PHE A 102 24.86 15.56 -5.35
C PHE A 102 24.85 14.12 -5.88
N LYS A 103 24.79 13.12 -4.99
CA LYS A 103 24.81 11.69 -5.34
C LYS A 103 23.44 11.03 -5.25
N HIS A 104 22.47 11.69 -4.62
CA HIS A 104 21.13 11.17 -4.39
C HIS A 104 20.47 10.67 -5.68
N LYS A 105 20.54 11.46 -6.76
CA LYS A 105 19.94 11.08 -8.05
C LYS A 105 20.58 9.82 -8.65
N GLU A 106 21.86 9.59 -8.42
CA GLU A 106 22.58 8.38 -8.90
C GLU A 106 22.19 7.15 -8.10
N MET A 107 22.02 7.31 -6.77
CA MET A 107 21.63 6.24 -5.86
C MET A 107 20.23 5.69 -6.16
N TRP A 108 19.29 6.55 -6.57
CA TRP A 108 17.87 6.22 -6.73
C TRP A 108 17.38 6.25 -8.18
N THR A 109 18.26 5.94 -9.13
CA THR A 109 17.90 5.86 -10.55
C THR A 109 16.77 4.85 -10.79
N ALA A 110 15.70 5.28 -11.47
CA ALA A 110 14.48 4.51 -11.67
C ALA A 110 14.71 3.14 -12.33
N THR A 111 15.76 2.98 -13.15
CA THR A 111 16.16 1.70 -13.75
C THR A 111 16.61 0.63 -12.75
N ARG A 112 16.89 0.98 -11.50
CA ARG A 112 17.20 0.03 -10.42
C ARG A 112 16.02 -0.29 -9.50
N LEU A 113 14.88 0.40 -9.70
CA LEU A 113 13.69 0.32 -8.85
C LEU A 113 12.50 -0.35 -9.56
N PHE A 114 12.68 -0.77 -10.82
CA PHE A 114 11.76 -1.57 -11.62
C PHE A 114 12.37 -2.94 -11.89
#